data_AF-A0A8T5JE60-F1
#
_entry.id   AF-A0A8T5JE60-F1
#
_cell.length_a   1.000
_cell.length_b   1.000
_cell.length_c   1.000
_cell.angle_alpha   90.00
_cell.angle_beta   90.00
_cell.angle_gamma   90.00
#
_symmetry.space_group_name_H-M   'P 1'
#
loop_
_entity.id
_entity.type
_entity.pdbx_description
1 polymer ?
#
loop_
_entity_poly.entity_id
_entity_poly.type
_entity_poly.pdbx_seq_one_letter_code
_entity_poly.pdbx_strand_id
1 'polypeptide(L)'
;MISESIGTRPVWAEVNLDSLAYNMEETRKIIPSSTMLMAAVKANGYGHGAEMCARTFLESGADRLAVAMPDEGFQLRAMGIEAPILCLGYTPDYLYERAINEDISVTIYHESQVQGLAEAARATGNEAVFHAKIDTGMGRLGFQSSKESVEVIVGAAQTEGLFLEGVFTHFAVSDEADKGYSHDQFKKYM
;
A
#
# COMPACT_ATOMS: atom_id res chain seq x y z
N MET A 1 -29.10 12.44 -12.86
CA MET A 1 -30.08 11.81 -11.93
C MET A 1 -29.40 11.71 -10.58
N ILE A 2 -30.00 12.28 -9.54
CA ILE A 2 -29.49 12.22 -8.17
C ILE A 2 -29.72 10.79 -7.69
N SER A 3 -28.64 10.06 -7.39
CA SER A 3 -28.65 8.67 -6.92
C SER A 3 -29.54 8.50 -5.68
N GLU A 4 -30.29 7.39 -5.61
CA GLU A 4 -31.15 7.01 -4.47
C GLU A 4 -30.39 6.87 -3.14
N SER A 5 -29.05 6.94 -3.14
CA SER A 5 -28.22 6.86 -1.94
C SER A 5 -28.03 8.20 -1.19
N ILE A 6 -28.60 9.30 -1.69
CA ILE A 6 -28.46 10.61 -1.03
C ILE A 6 -29.48 10.64 0.11
N GLY A 7 -28.98 10.52 1.34
CA GLY A 7 -29.78 10.56 2.56
C GLY A 7 -30.70 11.79 2.61
N THR A 8 -31.73 11.74 3.45
CA THR A 8 -32.79 12.77 3.52
C THR A 8 -32.33 14.18 3.91
N ARG A 9 -31.05 14.35 4.27
CA ARG A 9 -30.44 15.63 4.63
C ARG A 9 -29.76 16.26 3.40
N PRO A 10 -30.07 17.52 3.03
CA PRO A 10 -29.49 18.18 1.86
C PRO A 10 -28.06 18.70 2.12
N VAL A 11 -27.17 17.80 2.57
CA VAL A 11 -25.75 18.09 2.83
C VAL A 11 -24.93 16.96 2.23
N TRP A 12 -24.09 17.27 1.25
CA TRP A 12 -23.24 16.30 0.56
C TRP A 12 -21.87 16.91 0.24
N ALA A 13 -20.90 16.05 -0.05
CA ALA A 13 -19.66 16.42 -0.71
C ALA A 13 -19.73 15.92 -2.16
N GLU A 14 -19.36 16.75 -3.11
CA GLU A 14 -19.28 16.38 -4.53
C GLU A 14 -17.84 16.05 -4.89
N VAL A 15 -17.64 14.89 -5.52
CA VAL A 15 -16.32 14.41 -5.94
C VAL A 15 -16.29 14.37 -7.45
N ASN A 16 -15.41 15.15 -8.05
CA ASN A 16 -15.22 15.17 -9.50
C ASN A 16 -14.25 14.06 -9.92
N LEU A 17 -14.79 12.97 -10.47
CA LEU A 17 -13.99 11.82 -10.92
C LEU A 17 -13.11 12.16 -12.15
N ASP A 18 -13.53 13.07 -13.02
CA ASP A 18 -12.72 13.51 -14.16
C ASP A 18 -11.42 14.20 -13.67
N SER A 19 -11.49 14.90 -12.54
CA SER A 19 -10.30 15.50 -11.92
C SER A 19 -9.34 14.45 -11.35
N LEU A 20 -9.86 13.35 -10.80
CA LEU A 20 -9.05 12.22 -10.33
C LEU A 20 -8.37 11.52 -11.51
N ALA A 21 -9.13 11.26 -12.59
CA ALA A 21 -8.63 10.65 -13.81
C ALA A 21 -7.51 11.49 -14.45
N TYR A 22 -7.76 12.78 -14.65
CA TYR A 22 -6.79 13.73 -15.18
C TYR A 22 -5.48 13.73 -14.39
N ASN A 23 -5.54 13.79 -13.05
CA ASN A 23 -4.33 13.78 -12.22
C ASN A 23 -3.53 12.48 -12.34
N MET A 24 -4.22 11.34 -12.47
CA MET A 24 -3.58 10.04 -12.66
C MET A 24 -2.87 9.97 -14.02
N GLU A 25 -3.53 10.42 -15.08
CA GLU A 25 -2.97 10.48 -16.44
C GLU A 25 -1.76 11.43 -16.53
N GLU A 26 -1.82 12.61 -15.90
CA GLU A 26 -0.69 13.54 -15.85
C GLU A 26 0.48 12.95 -15.07
N THR A 27 0.22 12.25 -13.96
CA THR A 27 1.26 11.54 -13.20
C THR A 27 1.91 10.46 -14.07
N ARG A 28 1.11 9.70 -14.83
CA ARG A 28 1.61 8.68 -15.76
C ARG A 28 2.52 9.26 -16.84
N LYS A 29 2.24 10.46 -17.35
CA LYS A 29 3.04 11.13 -18.39
C LYS A 29 4.44 11.55 -17.91
N ILE A 30 4.62 11.81 -16.61
CA ILE A 30 5.89 12.32 -16.06
C ILE A 30 6.81 11.23 -15.48
N ILE A 31 6.31 10.00 -15.33
CA ILE A 31 7.12 8.86 -14.89
C ILE A 31 7.56 7.99 -16.08
N PRO A 32 8.69 7.25 -15.97
CA PRO A 32 9.07 6.29 -16.99
C PRO A 32 7.98 5.23 -17.21
N SER A 33 7.78 4.80 -18.46
CA SER A 33 6.78 3.77 -18.79
C SER A 33 7.05 2.41 -18.15
N SER A 34 8.29 2.15 -17.74
CA SER A 34 8.69 0.96 -16.98
C SER A 34 8.34 1.01 -15.49
N THR A 35 7.90 2.16 -14.98
CA THR A 35 7.60 2.36 -13.56
C THR A 35 6.12 2.13 -13.31
N MET A 36 5.78 1.21 -12.40
CA MET A 36 4.39 1.04 -11.95
C MET A 36 3.94 2.21 -11.06
N LEU A 37 2.65 2.53 -11.10
CA LEU A 37 2.02 3.56 -10.28
C LEU A 37 1.00 2.90 -9.33
N MET A 38 1.19 3.14 -8.04
CA MET A 38 0.31 2.63 -6.99
C MET A 38 -0.52 3.78 -6.42
N ALA A 39 -1.85 3.71 -6.56
CA ALA A 39 -2.75 4.73 -6.04
C ALA A 39 -3.13 4.44 -4.58
N ALA A 40 -2.84 5.38 -3.68
CA ALA A 40 -3.24 5.24 -2.28
C ALA A 40 -4.70 5.66 -2.09
N VAL A 41 -5.55 4.71 -1.65
CA VAL A 41 -7.00 4.92 -1.42
C VAL A 41 -7.40 4.71 0.04
N LYS A 42 -6.43 4.79 0.95
CA LYS A 42 -6.66 4.77 2.42
C LYS A 42 -7.60 5.87 2.89
N ALA A 43 -8.13 5.71 4.10
CA ALA A 43 -9.06 6.62 4.75
C ALA A 43 -10.28 6.94 3.87
N ASN A 44 -10.91 5.90 3.33
CA ASN A 44 -12.05 6.02 2.40
C ASN A 44 -11.73 6.87 1.16
N GLY A 45 -10.60 6.60 0.48
CA GLY A 45 -10.14 7.41 -0.65
C GLY A 45 -9.87 8.86 -0.23
N TYR A 46 -9.22 9.08 0.93
CA TYR A 46 -9.01 10.39 1.52
C TYR A 46 -10.32 11.18 1.74
N GLY A 47 -11.40 10.47 2.07
CA GLY A 47 -12.74 11.03 2.27
C GLY A 47 -13.60 11.16 1.00
N HIS A 48 -13.08 10.81 -0.17
CA HIS A 48 -13.78 10.94 -1.45
C HIS A 48 -14.61 9.70 -1.83
N GLY A 49 -14.47 8.59 -1.09
CA GLY A 49 -15.11 7.32 -1.38
C GLY A 49 -14.12 6.32 -1.99
N ALA A 50 -13.74 5.30 -1.23
CA ALA A 50 -12.69 4.35 -1.63
C ALA A 50 -13.01 3.64 -2.95
N GLU A 51 -14.24 3.16 -3.14
CA GLU A 51 -14.62 2.40 -4.34
C GLU A 51 -14.47 3.24 -5.61
N MET A 52 -15.13 4.40 -5.66
CA MET A 52 -15.14 5.25 -6.85
C MET A 52 -13.73 5.76 -7.17
N CYS A 53 -12.94 6.14 -6.15
CA CYS A 53 -11.54 6.50 -6.33
C CYS A 53 -10.71 5.34 -6.90
N ALA A 54 -10.82 4.14 -6.31
CA ALA A 54 -10.06 2.97 -6.74
C ALA A 54 -10.33 2.62 -8.21
N ARG A 55 -11.61 2.54 -8.62
CA ARG A 55 -11.98 2.28 -10.01
C ARG A 55 -11.46 3.35 -10.96
N THR A 56 -11.69 4.61 -10.63
CA THR A 56 -11.24 5.74 -11.46
C THR A 56 -9.72 5.72 -11.64
N PHE A 57 -8.96 5.50 -10.56
CA PHE A 57 -7.50 5.43 -10.63
C PHE A 57 -7.00 4.26 -11.47
N LEU A 58 -7.58 3.07 -11.32
CA LEU A 58 -7.22 1.89 -12.11
C LEU A 58 -7.52 2.09 -13.60
N GLU A 59 -8.71 2.60 -13.94
CA GLU A 59 -9.10 2.91 -15.32
C GLU A 59 -8.22 4.00 -15.95
N SER A 60 -7.68 4.91 -15.13
CA SER A 60 -6.85 6.04 -15.58
C SER A 60 -5.34 5.77 -15.50
N GLY A 61 -4.94 4.51 -15.28
CA GLY A 61 -3.56 4.08 -15.41
C GLY A 61 -2.80 3.84 -14.11
N ALA A 62 -3.45 3.66 -12.96
CA ALA A 62 -2.83 3.02 -11.81
C ALA A 62 -2.70 1.50 -12.04
N ASP A 63 -1.56 0.93 -11.68
CA ASP A 63 -1.31 -0.52 -11.81
C ASP A 63 -1.72 -1.29 -10.55
N ARG A 64 -1.68 -0.60 -9.40
CA ARG A 64 -1.87 -1.18 -8.06
C ARG A 64 -2.56 -0.19 -7.13
N LEU A 65 -3.06 -0.67 -6.01
CA LEU A 65 -3.62 0.16 -4.94
C LEU A 65 -2.83 0.03 -3.64
N ALA A 66 -2.92 1.05 -2.80
CA ALA A 66 -2.41 1.04 -1.44
C ALA A 66 -3.46 1.47 -0.42
N VAL A 67 -3.46 0.78 0.72
CA VAL A 67 -4.32 1.07 1.87
C VAL A 67 -3.48 1.23 3.14
N ALA A 68 -4.06 1.80 4.21
CA ALA A 68 -3.39 1.96 5.49
C ALA A 68 -3.60 0.76 6.41
N MET A 69 -4.76 0.11 6.34
CA MET A 69 -5.14 -1.02 7.18
C MET A 69 -5.68 -2.19 6.32
N PRO A 70 -5.54 -3.45 6.77
CA PRO A 70 -6.06 -4.60 6.03
C PRO A 70 -7.57 -4.52 5.76
N ASP A 71 -8.36 -4.00 6.71
CA ASP A 71 -9.81 -3.86 6.55
C ASP A 71 -10.23 -3.01 5.36
N GLU A 72 -9.43 -1.99 5.00
CA GLU A 72 -9.69 -1.19 3.80
C GLU A 72 -9.45 -2.01 2.53
N GLY A 73 -8.44 -2.89 2.54
CA GLY A 73 -8.19 -3.85 1.44
C GLY A 73 -9.33 -4.86 1.32
N PHE A 74 -9.79 -5.42 2.44
CA PHE A 74 -10.93 -6.35 2.46
C PHE A 74 -12.21 -5.72 1.93
N GLN A 75 -12.45 -4.44 2.26
CA GLN A 75 -13.59 -3.70 1.71
C GLN A 75 -13.49 -3.56 0.18
N LEU A 76 -12.30 -3.24 -0.35
CA LEU A 76 -12.08 -3.15 -1.80
C LEU A 76 -12.29 -4.52 -2.48
N ARG A 77 -11.84 -5.61 -1.86
CA ARG A 77 -12.09 -6.98 -2.35
C ARG A 77 -13.58 -7.32 -2.35
N ALA A 78 -14.30 -6.99 -1.29
CA ALA A 78 -15.76 -7.16 -1.24
C ALA A 78 -16.51 -6.33 -2.31
N MET A 79 -15.93 -5.23 -2.79
CA MET A 79 -16.42 -4.42 -3.91
C MET A 79 -16.01 -4.99 -5.28
N GLY A 80 -15.30 -6.11 -5.35
CA GLY A 80 -14.86 -6.74 -6.59
C GLY A 80 -13.65 -6.04 -7.24
N ILE A 81 -12.85 -5.31 -6.48
CA ILE A 81 -11.55 -4.82 -6.97
C ILE A 81 -10.56 -5.98 -6.95
N GLU A 82 -10.01 -6.32 -8.12
CA GLU A 82 -9.07 -7.44 -8.29
C GLU A 82 -7.61 -7.00 -8.44
N ALA A 83 -7.36 -5.70 -8.67
CA ALA A 83 -6.00 -5.16 -8.80
C ALA A 83 -5.16 -5.45 -7.53
N PRO A 84 -3.83 -5.60 -7.62
CA PRO A 84 -3.00 -5.83 -6.45
C PRO A 84 -3.12 -4.71 -5.41
N ILE A 85 -3.22 -5.08 -4.13
CA ILE A 85 -3.38 -4.14 -3.01
C ILE A 85 -2.28 -4.36 -1.99
N LEU A 86 -1.56 -3.29 -1.64
CA LEU A 86 -0.59 -3.28 -0.55
C LEU A 86 -1.15 -2.57 0.69
N CYS A 87 -1.18 -3.26 1.84
CA CYS A 87 -1.35 -2.62 3.13
C CYS A 87 -0.02 -2.00 3.59
N LEU A 88 0.07 -0.67 3.57
CA LEU A 88 1.27 0.10 3.93
C LEU A 88 1.54 0.18 5.44
N GLY A 89 0.51 -0.08 6.24
CA GLY A 89 0.54 0.02 7.70
C GLY A 89 0.75 -1.32 8.40
N TYR A 90 0.47 -1.34 9.70
CA TYR A 90 0.53 -2.54 10.52
C TYR A 90 -0.61 -3.50 10.16
N THR A 91 -0.26 -4.78 10.00
CA THR A 91 -1.22 -5.87 9.94
C THR A 91 -1.11 -6.69 11.22
N PRO A 92 -2.16 -6.71 12.07
CA PRO A 92 -2.22 -7.61 13.22
C PRO A 92 -2.09 -9.08 12.82
N ASP A 93 -1.40 -9.87 13.63
CA ASP A 93 -1.07 -11.26 13.26
C ASP A 93 -2.32 -12.13 13.00
N TYR A 94 -3.40 -11.90 13.74
CA TYR A 94 -4.68 -12.60 13.56
C TYR A 94 -5.39 -12.27 12.23
N LEU A 95 -4.91 -11.26 11.48
CA LEU A 95 -5.42 -10.91 10.16
C LEU A 95 -4.55 -11.45 9.03
N TYR A 96 -3.38 -12.05 9.28
CA TYR A 96 -2.51 -12.55 8.21
C TYR A 96 -3.20 -13.60 7.34
N GLU A 97 -3.87 -14.60 7.93
CA GLU A 97 -4.57 -15.64 7.15
C GLU A 97 -5.64 -15.04 6.24
N ARG A 98 -6.38 -14.03 6.74
CA ARG A 98 -7.38 -13.33 5.94
C ARG A 98 -6.74 -12.48 4.85
N ALA A 99 -5.65 -11.77 5.15
CA ALA A 99 -4.88 -11.00 4.17
C ALA A 99 -4.41 -11.88 3.01
N ILE A 100 -3.89 -13.08 3.32
CA ILE A 100 -3.44 -14.03 2.31
C ILE A 100 -4.62 -14.54 1.48
N ASN A 101 -5.71 -14.99 2.12
CA ASN A 101 -6.87 -15.53 1.41
C ASN A 101 -7.61 -14.49 0.54
N GLU A 102 -7.56 -13.21 0.93
CA GLU A 102 -8.14 -12.10 0.16
C GLU A 102 -7.11 -11.39 -0.75
N ASP A 103 -5.92 -11.96 -0.94
CA ASP A 103 -4.85 -11.45 -1.81
C ASP A 103 -4.47 -9.99 -1.51
N ILE A 104 -4.22 -9.69 -0.24
CA ILE A 104 -3.73 -8.40 0.23
C ILE A 104 -2.27 -8.53 0.65
N SER A 105 -1.35 -7.90 -0.08
CA SER A 105 0.07 -7.85 0.28
C SER A 105 0.25 -7.08 1.59
N VAL A 106 1.09 -7.59 2.49
CA VAL A 106 1.33 -6.98 3.81
C VAL A 106 2.69 -6.29 3.87
N THR A 107 2.82 -5.27 4.73
CA THR A 107 4.12 -4.67 5.04
C THR A 107 4.71 -5.32 6.28
N ILE A 108 5.95 -5.81 6.19
CA ILE A 108 6.78 -6.17 7.34
C ILE A 108 7.87 -5.13 7.58
N TYR A 109 8.19 -4.91 8.84
CA TYR A 109 9.17 -3.92 9.29
C TYR A 109 9.92 -4.35 10.55
N HIS A 110 9.70 -5.57 11.03
CA HIS A 110 10.38 -6.15 12.17
C HIS A 110 10.52 -7.67 12.00
N GLU A 111 11.63 -8.25 12.50
CA GLU A 111 11.94 -9.68 12.36
C GLU A 111 10.86 -10.58 12.98
N SER A 112 10.24 -10.13 14.07
CA SER A 112 9.22 -10.91 14.78
C SER A 112 7.96 -11.17 13.95
N GLN A 113 7.74 -10.41 12.87
CA GLN A 113 6.58 -10.59 12.00
C GLN A 113 6.77 -11.76 11.01
N VAL A 114 8.02 -12.14 10.72
CA VAL A 114 8.35 -13.15 9.70
C VAL A 114 7.74 -14.50 10.06
N GLN A 115 7.90 -14.93 11.32
CA GLN A 115 7.39 -16.23 11.76
C GLN A 115 5.85 -16.27 11.73
N GLY A 116 5.18 -15.23 12.22
CA GLY A 116 3.72 -15.16 12.23
C GLY A 116 3.13 -15.17 10.81
N LEU A 117 3.76 -14.45 9.88
CA LEU A 117 3.34 -14.46 8.48
C LEU A 117 3.56 -15.82 7.82
N ALA A 118 4.68 -16.49 8.09
CA ALA A 118 4.98 -17.82 7.55
C ALA A 118 4.06 -18.90 8.13
N GLU A 119 3.67 -18.78 9.40
CA GLU A 119 2.66 -19.64 10.03
C GLU A 119 1.30 -19.49 9.34
N ALA A 120 0.87 -18.26 9.06
CA ALA A 120 -0.36 -18.00 8.33
C ALA A 120 -0.31 -18.51 6.87
N ALA A 121 0.84 -18.37 6.19
CA ALA A 121 1.04 -18.93 4.86
C ALA A 121 0.84 -20.46 4.85
N ARG A 122 1.47 -21.16 5.81
CA ARG A 122 1.28 -22.62 5.96
C ARG A 122 -0.15 -23.00 6.32
N ALA A 123 -0.82 -22.23 7.19
CA ALA A 123 -2.19 -22.50 7.61
C ALA A 123 -3.20 -22.36 6.46
N THR A 124 -3.00 -21.36 5.60
CA THR A 124 -3.85 -21.14 4.42
C THR A 124 -3.49 -22.05 3.24
N GLY A 125 -2.26 -22.55 3.19
CA GLY A 125 -1.72 -23.28 2.04
C GLY A 125 -1.40 -22.39 0.84
N ASN A 126 -1.41 -21.07 1.03
CA ASN A 126 -1.16 -20.05 0.02
C ASN A 126 0.14 -19.30 0.35
N GLU A 127 0.78 -18.73 -0.67
CA GLU A 127 1.95 -17.89 -0.49
C GLU A 127 1.55 -16.52 0.08
N ALA A 128 2.26 -16.04 1.09
CA ALA A 128 2.06 -14.72 1.64
C ALA A 128 2.96 -13.70 0.95
N VAL A 129 2.33 -12.81 0.17
CA VAL A 129 3.02 -11.71 -0.51
C VAL A 129 3.29 -10.58 0.48
N PHE A 130 4.54 -10.14 0.56
CA PHE A 130 4.93 -9.08 1.47
C PHE A 130 5.88 -8.05 0.85
N HIS A 131 5.86 -6.85 1.43
CA HIS A 131 6.84 -5.79 1.21
C HIS A 131 7.63 -5.53 2.48
N ALA A 132 8.95 -5.39 2.36
CA ALA A 132 9.77 -4.95 3.48
C ALA A 132 9.88 -3.43 3.48
N LYS A 133 9.59 -2.80 4.62
CA LYS A 133 9.74 -1.36 4.77
C LYS A 133 11.03 -1.03 5.49
N ILE A 134 11.84 -0.13 4.93
CA ILE A 134 13.02 0.44 5.58
C ILE A 134 12.66 1.83 6.11
N ASP A 135 13.04 2.12 7.35
CA ASP A 135 13.00 3.47 7.90
C ASP A 135 14.32 4.18 7.64
N THR A 136 14.28 5.16 6.75
CA THR A 136 15.45 6.00 6.43
C THR A 136 15.39 7.38 7.11
N GLY A 137 14.33 7.66 7.88
CA GLY A 137 14.14 8.95 8.56
C GLY A 137 12.69 9.38 8.79
N MET A 138 11.70 8.56 8.42
CA MET A 138 10.30 8.88 8.73
C MET A 138 9.99 8.67 10.22
N GLY A 139 10.69 7.73 10.88
CA GLY A 139 10.58 7.52 12.33
C GLY A 139 9.25 6.92 12.78
N ARG A 140 8.56 6.18 11.90
CA ARG A 140 7.21 5.64 12.17
C ARG A 140 7.14 4.12 12.12
N LEU A 141 7.52 3.54 10.98
CA LEU A 141 7.55 2.10 10.73
C LEU A 141 8.69 1.83 9.76
N GLY A 142 9.42 0.75 9.98
CA GLY A 142 10.44 0.25 9.07
C GLY A 142 11.59 -0.41 9.84
N PHE A 143 12.27 -1.34 9.18
CA PHE A 143 13.57 -1.80 9.62
C PHE A 143 14.57 -0.64 9.60
N GLN A 144 15.52 -0.63 10.53
CA GLN A 144 16.58 0.36 10.48
C GLN A 144 17.40 0.20 9.19
N SER A 145 17.89 1.30 8.65
CA SER A 145 18.76 1.30 7.49
C SER A 145 20.14 0.74 7.85
N SER A 146 20.26 -0.59 7.94
CA SER A 146 21.46 -1.29 8.38
C SER A 146 21.66 -2.63 7.66
N LYS A 147 22.88 -3.17 7.72
CA LYS A 147 23.21 -4.46 7.10
C LYS A 147 22.45 -5.61 7.76
N GLU A 148 22.30 -5.58 9.08
CA GLU A 148 21.58 -6.57 9.87
C GLU A 148 20.11 -6.64 9.43
N SER A 149 19.50 -5.49 9.17
CA SER A 149 18.12 -5.42 8.67
C SER A 149 17.98 -6.01 7.27
N VAL A 150 18.97 -5.79 6.39
CA VAL A 150 19.01 -6.44 5.07
C VAL A 150 19.13 -7.96 5.21
N GLU A 151 19.96 -8.46 6.12
CA GLU A 151 20.11 -9.90 6.38
C GLU A 151 18.77 -10.51 6.85
N VAL A 152 18.02 -9.83 7.71
CA VAL A 152 16.67 -10.26 8.12
C VAL A 152 15.71 -10.31 6.92
N ILE A 153 15.70 -9.29 6.07
CA ILE A 153 14.80 -9.24 4.90
C ILE A 153 15.15 -10.35 3.90
N VAL A 154 16.43 -10.59 3.65
CA VAL A 154 16.90 -11.69 2.80
C VAL A 154 16.48 -13.04 3.39
N GLY A 155 16.61 -13.23 4.71
CA GLY A 155 16.14 -14.43 5.39
C GLY A 155 14.63 -14.62 5.27
N ALA A 156 13.84 -13.55 5.41
CA ALA A 156 12.39 -13.59 5.22
C ALA A 156 12.03 -13.98 3.78
N ALA A 157 12.74 -13.45 2.77
CA ALA A 157 12.54 -13.79 1.36
C ALA A 157 12.92 -15.26 1.01
N GLN A 158 13.70 -15.92 1.87
CA GLN A 158 14.07 -17.34 1.73
C GLN A 158 13.17 -18.28 2.55
N THR A 159 12.22 -17.73 3.32
CA THR A 159 11.31 -18.52 4.15
C THR A 159 10.21 -19.12 3.27
N GLU A 160 10.02 -20.44 3.37
CA GLU A 160 8.99 -21.15 2.62
C GLU A 160 7.59 -20.57 2.88
N GLY A 161 6.86 -20.32 1.79
CA GLY A 161 5.52 -19.73 1.82
C GLY A 161 5.51 -18.19 1.87
N LEU A 162 6.67 -17.52 1.88
CA LEU A 162 6.75 -16.06 1.80
C LEU A 162 7.31 -15.59 0.45
N PHE A 163 6.71 -14.55 -0.11
CA PHE A 163 7.18 -13.91 -1.34
C PHE A 163 7.46 -12.42 -1.12
N LEU A 164 8.74 -12.05 -1.21
CA LEU A 164 9.16 -10.65 -1.17
C LEU A 164 8.85 -9.99 -2.53
N GLU A 165 7.76 -9.24 -2.60
CA GLU A 165 7.35 -8.53 -3.81
C GLU A 165 8.07 -7.18 -3.96
N GLY A 166 8.50 -6.56 -2.86
CA GLY A 166 9.21 -5.30 -2.92
C GLY A 166 9.79 -4.80 -1.61
N VAL A 167 10.65 -3.80 -1.72
CA VAL A 167 11.21 -3.04 -0.61
C VAL A 167 10.87 -1.58 -0.82
N PHE A 168 10.52 -0.85 0.24
CA PHE A 168 10.22 0.58 0.14
C PHE A 168 10.60 1.38 1.39
N THR A 169 10.68 2.70 1.22
CA THR A 169 10.79 3.69 2.32
C THR A 169 9.76 4.80 2.12
N HIS A 170 9.67 5.74 3.05
CA HIS A 170 8.81 6.91 2.95
C HIS A 170 9.60 8.19 3.26
N PHE A 171 9.58 9.15 2.36
CA PHE A 171 10.16 10.46 2.61
C PHE A 171 9.31 11.24 3.63
N ALA A 172 9.98 11.94 4.55
CA ALA A 172 9.31 12.72 5.59
C ALA A 172 8.96 14.14 5.13
N VAL A 173 9.77 14.71 4.23
CA VAL A 173 9.70 16.13 3.81
C VAL A 173 9.87 16.28 2.30
N SER A 174 9.37 15.33 1.51
CA SER A 174 9.48 15.38 0.04
C SER A 174 8.70 16.54 -0.58
N ASP A 175 7.76 17.13 0.15
CA ASP A 175 6.95 18.29 -0.21
C ASP A 175 7.59 19.63 0.16
N GLU A 176 8.60 19.66 1.04
CA GLU A 176 9.29 20.89 1.45
C GLU A 176 10.21 21.45 0.35
N ALA A 177 10.45 22.76 0.33
CA ALA A 177 11.32 23.38 -0.67
C ALA A 177 12.78 22.91 -0.55
N ASP A 178 13.28 22.76 0.69
CA ASP A 178 14.61 22.20 0.95
C ASP A 178 14.56 20.66 0.82
N LYS A 179 15.33 20.12 -0.13
CA LYS A 179 15.40 18.68 -0.40
C LYS A 179 16.54 17.98 0.33
N GLY A 180 17.33 18.67 1.16
CA GLY A 180 18.50 18.12 1.84
C GLY A 180 18.19 16.82 2.61
N TYR A 181 17.17 16.85 3.47
CA TYR A 181 16.78 15.68 4.26
C TYR A 181 16.24 14.54 3.39
N SER A 182 15.42 14.84 2.38
CA SER A 182 14.92 13.84 1.43
C SER A 182 16.07 13.15 0.68
N HIS A 183 17.10 13.89 0.25
CA HIS A 183 18.29 13.30 -0.35
C HIS A 183 19.08 12.41 0.63
N ASP A 184 19.16 12.79 1.91
CA ASP A 184 19.82 11.95 2.91
C ASP A 184 19.02 10.68 3.22
N GLN A 185 17.69 10.74 3.23
CA GLN A 185 16.83 9.56 3.29
C GLN A 185 17.04 8.64 2.07
N PHE A 186 17.23 9.21 0.88
CA PHE A 186 17.49 8.44 -0.34
C PHE A 186 18.86 7.75 -0.29
N LYS A 187 19.91 8.45 0.16
CA LYS A 187 21.25 7.84 0.33
C LYS A 187 21.26 6.69 1.34
N LYS A 188 20.42 6.74 2.37
CA LYS A 188 20.28 5.63 3.32
C LYS A 188 19.57 4.43 2.69
N TYR A 189 18.59 4.69 1.82
CA TYR A 189 17.84 3.65 1.13
C TYR A 189 18.69 2.86 0.13
N MET A 190 19.61 3.54 -0.55
CA MET A 190 20.52 2.99 -1.57
C MET A 190 21.74 2.31 -0.97
#